data_AF-A0A7C3RC06-F1
#
_entry.id   AF-A0A7C3RC06-F1
#
_cell.length_a   1.000
_cell.length_b   1.000
_cell.length_c   1.000
_cell.angle_alpha   90.00
_cell.angle_beta   90.00
_cell.angle_gamma   90.00
#
_symmetry.space_group_name_H-M   'P 1'
#
loop_
_entity.id
_entity.type
_entity.pdbx_description
1 polymer ?
#
loop_
_entity_poly.entity_id
_entity_poly.type
_entity_poly.pdbx_seq_one_letter_code
_entity_poly.pdbx_strand_id
1 'polypeptide(L)'
;MACRQVQFFFLLAVLYTAGSPRGSILDDSSYGYMLPSPPEVAVWWCEATWKVGRERALPQATNDAVQIEAARNEYEPFQLVLRPNVVLSNVTVSVSDLVRSGAPPNAIISATNCQVCLVDYVPVTEASDEFGAPGWYPDPLFPLTGPVALAAQTNQPFWITVYVP
;
A
#
# COMPACT_ATOMS: atom_id res chain seq x y z
N MET A 1 -53.99 10.55 32.09
CA MET A 1 -52.72 10.38 31.36
C MET A 1 -52.06 9.11 31.88
N ALA A 2 -52.18 8.01 31.14
CA ALA A 2 -51.63 6.71 31.53
C ALA A 2 -50.26 6.52 30.88
N CYS A 3 -49.22 6.44 31.71
CA CYS A 3 -47.85 6.17 31.29
C CYS A 3 -47.73 4.67 30.95
N ARG A 4 -47.65 4.33 29.67
CA ARG A 4 -47.34 2.98 29.19
C ARG A 4 -45.83 2.79 29.21
N GLN A 5 -45.31 1.93 30.08
CA GLN A 5 -43.96 1.41 29.94
C GLN A 5 -43.92 0.41 28.77
N VAL A 6 -43.02 0.65 27.82
CA VAL A 6 -42.67 -0.26 26.74
C VAL A 6 -41.42 -1.03 27.17
N GLN A 7 -41.55 -2.35 27.27
CA GLN A 7 -40.45 -3.23 27.68
C GLN A 7 -39.78 -3.79 26.42
N PHE A 8 -38.54 -3.37 26.15
CA PHE A 8 -37.72 -3.95 25.08
C PHE A 8 -37.05 -5.22 25.58
N PHE A 9 -37.41 -6.37 25.01
CA PHE A 9 -36.65 -7.60 25.14
C PHE A 9 -35.44 -7.53 24.20
N PHE A 10 -34.24 -7.30 24.75
CA PHE A 10 -33.00 -7.56 24.02
C PHE A 10 -32.69 -9.05 24.13
N LEU A 11 -32.89 -9.79 23.03
CA LEU A 11 -32.37 -11.14 22.89
C LEU A 11 -30.84 -11.02 22.72
N LEU A 12 -30.09 -11.35 23.75
CA LEU A 12 -28.64 -11.48 23.65
C LEU A 12 -28.33 -12.78 22.90
N ALA A 13 -28.26 -12.73 21.57
CA ALA A 13 -27.69 -13.80 20.78
C ALA A 13 -26.17 -13.78 21.01
N VAL A 14 -25.67 -14.70 21.83
CA VAL A 14 -24.24 -15.02 21.87
C VAL A 14 -23.92 -15.71 20.55
N LEU A 15 -23.60 -14.92 19.53
CA LEU A 15 -22.91 -15.41 18.36
C LEU A 15 -21.51 -15.81 18.83
N TYR A 16 -21.27 -17.10 18.89
CA TYR A 16 -19.91 -17.62 18.87
C TYR A 16 -19.29 -17.15 17.55
N THR A 17 -18.51 -16.06 17.59
CA THR A 17 -17.55 -15.81 16.53
C THR A 17 -16.48 -16.89 16.70
N ALA A 18 -16.56 -17.94 15.89
CA ALA A 18 -15.34 -18.65 15.52
C ALA A 18 -14.32 -17.57 15.14
N GLY A 19 -13.20 -17.52 15.86
CA GLY A 19 -12.14 -16.55 15.58
C GLY A 19 -11.88 -16.58 14.08
N SER A 20 -11.86 -15.42 13.43
CA SER A 20 -11.51 -15.35 12.02
C SER A 20 -10.21 -16.15 11.84
N PRO A 21 -10.12 -17.07 10.86
CA PRO A 21 -8.82 -17.61 10.50
C PRO A 21 -7.92 -16.40 10.31
N ARG A 22 -6.77 -16.35 11.00
CA ARG A 22 -5.80 -15.27 10.77
C ARG A 22 -5.61 -15.22 9.25
N GLY A 23 -6.04 -14.12 8.63
CA GLY A 23 -5.93 -13.98 7.18
C GLY A 23 -4.47 -14.15 6.77
N SER A 24 -4.22 -14.68 5.58
CA SER A 24 -2.87 -14.74 5.03
C SER A 24 -2.21 -13.38 5.15
N ILE A 25 -0.90 -13.33 5.44
CA ILE A 25 -0.14 -12.06 5.41
C ILE A 25 -0.25 -11.35 4.05
N LEU A 26 -0.52 -12.11 2.98
CA LEU A 26 -0.74 -11.58 1.64
C LEU A 26 -2.14 -10.97 1.47
N ASP A 27 -3.11 -11.31 2.31
CA ASP A 27 -4.48 -10.79 2.25
C ASP A 27 -4.74 -9.66 3.27
N ASP A 28 -3.78 -9.37 4.15
CA ASP A 28 -3.92 -8.35 5.18
C ASP A 28 -4.12 -6.97 4.57
N SER A 29 -5.33 -6.43 4.71
CA SER A 29 -5.73 -5.10 4.25
C SER A 29 -5.84 -4.07 5.39
N SER A 30 -5.30 -4.37 6.58
CA SER A 30 -5.41 -3.51 7.77
C SER A 30 -4.51 -2.26 7.75
N TYR A 31 -3.52 -2.24 6.86
CA TYR A 31 -2.56 -1.14 6.70
C TYR A 31 -2.61 -0.50 5.30
N GLY A 32 -1.96 0.67 5.19
CA GLY A 32 -1.87 1.48 3.98
C GLY A 32 -2.95 2.55 3.87
N TYR A 33 -2.74 3.49 2.94
CA TYR A 33 -3.51 4.71 2.82
C TYR A 33 -3.83 4.98 1.35
N MET A 34 -5.13 5.03 1.01
CA MET A 34 -5.61 5.50 -0.29
C MET A 34 -5.17 6.94 -0.52
N LEU A 35 -4.69 7.22 -1.73
CA LEU A 35 -4.35 8.55 -2.22
C LEU A 35 -5.43 9.06 -3.20
N PRO A 36 -5.50 10.38 -3.47
CA PRO A 36 -6.29 10.91 -4.57
C PRO A 36 -5.96 10.18 -5.87
N SER A 37 -6.98 9.60 -6.49
CA SER A 37 -6.85 8.62 -7.56
C SER A 37 -7.76 8.97 -8.74
N PRO A 38 -7.31 8.80 -9.99
CA PRO A 38 -8.22 8.84 -11.14
C PRO A 38 -9.16 7.62 -11.12
N PRO A 39 -10.33 7.68 -11.76
CA PRO A 39 -11.30 6.58 -11.75
C PRO A 39 -10.77 5.23 -12.28
N GLU A 40 -9.78 5.27 -13.18
CA GLU A 40 -9.23 4.11 -13.85
C GLU A 40 -8.19 3.36 -13.00
N VAL A 41 -7.61 4.02 -11.99
CA VAL A 41 -6.49 3.46 -11.22
C VAL A 41 -6.57 3.89 -9.77
N ALA A 42 -6.78 2.93 -8.87
CA ALA A 42 -6.59 3.17 -7.45
C ALA A 42 -5.09 3.35 -7.16
N VAL A 43 -4.76 4.45 -6.51
CA VAL A 43 -3.42 4.80 -6.05
C VAL A 43 -3.44 4.81 -4.54
N TRP A 44 -2.51 4.09 -3.93
CA TRP A 44 -2.37 4.05 -2.47
C TRP A 44 -0.93 3.84 -2.09
N TRP A 45 -0.59 4.04 -0.83
CA TRP A 45 0.76 3.82 -0.34
C TRP A 45 0.78 3.16 1.03
N CYS A 46 1.92 2.61 1.40
CA CYS A 46 2.22 2.18 2.77
C CYS A 46 3.72 2.25 3.05
N GLU A 47 4.07 2.08 4.31
CA GLU A 47 5.44 1.95 4.76
C GLU A 47 6.11 0.71 4.13
N ALA A 48 7.44 0.76 4.02
CA ALA A 48 8.25 -0.28 3.39
C ALA A 48 8.22 -1.64 4.09
N THR A 49 7.87 -1.70 5.38
CA THR A 49 7.91 -2.94 6.17
C THR A 49 6.78 -3.92 5.89
N TRP A 50 5.77 -3.51 5.11
CA TRP A 50 4.58 -4.30 4.83
C TRP A 50 4.69 -5.10 3.52
N LYS A 51 4.05 -6.28 3.48
CA LYS A 51 3.97 -7.11 2.27
C LYS A 51 2.70 -6.84 1.49
N VAL A 52 2.79 -6.09 0.39
CA VAL A 52 1.64 -5.84 -0.48
C VAL A 52 1.30 -7.08 -1.29
N GLY A 53 0.30 -7.85 -0.89
CA GLY A 53 -0.17 -8.99 -1.68
C GLY A 53 -0.80 -8.58 -3.01
N ARG A 54 -0.58 -9.39 -4.05
CA ARG A 54 -0.98 -9.08 -5.42
C ARG A 54 -2.49 -8.89 -5.57
N GLU A 55 -3.28 -9.69 -4.88
CA GLU A 55 -4.74 -9.63 -4.92
C GLU A 55 -5.39 -8.92 -3.72
N ARG A 56 -4.60 -8.53 -2.69
CA ARG A 56 -5.11 -7.96 -1.43
C ARG A 56 -6.09 -6.81 -1.67
N ALA A 57 -7.11 -6.68 -0.83
CA ALA A 57 -8.07 -5.58 -0.93
C ALA A 57 -7.40 -4.20 -0.79
N LEU A 58 -8.05 -3.16 -1.32
CA LEU A 58 -7.59 -1.78 -1.13
C LEU A 58 -7.67 -1.38 0.35
N PRO A 59 -6.75 -0.53 0.84
CA PRO A 59 -6.86 0.00 2.20
C PRO A 59 -8.11 0.88 2.36
N GLN A 60 -8.63 0.97 3.59
CA GLN A 60 -9.78 1.82 3.91
C GLN A 60 -9.36 3.23 4.37
N ALA A 61 -8.19 3.36 4.98
CA ALA A 61 -7.67 4.65 5.41
C ALA A 61 -7.28 5.50 4.18
N THR A 62 -7.34 6.83 4.32
CA THR A 62 -7.08 7.77 3.24
C THR A 62 -6.08 8.83 3.71
N ASN A 63 -5.14 9.20 2.85
CA ASN A 63 -4.26 10.35 3.00
C ASN A 63 -4.28 11.19 1.72
N ASP A 64 -4.05 12.49 1.84
CA ASP A 64 -3.91 13.36 0.66
C ASP A 64 -2.52 13.26 0.01
N ALA A 65 -1.53 12.74 0.74
CA ALA A 65 -0.15 12.61 0.31
C ALA A 65 0.57 11.43 0.98
N VAL A 66 1.69 11.03 0.39
CA VAL A 66 2.70 10.17 1.04
C VAL A 66 3.41 11.00 2.11
N GLN A 67 3.59 10.44 3.31
CA GLN A 67 4.27 11.08 4.43
C GLN A 67 5.36 10.16 4.94
N ILE A 68 6.61 10.60 4.86
CA ILE A 68 7.77 9.88 5.39
C ILE A 68 8.58 10.80 6.29
N GLU A 69 9.26 10.22 7.26
CA GLU A 69 10.15 10.93 8.17
C GLU A 69 11.52 10.27 8.12
N ALA A 70 12.57 11.08 8.00
CA ALA A 70 13.93 10.61 7.88
C ALA A 70 14.89 11.64 8.47
N ALA A 71 15.96 11.17 9.10
CA ALA A 71 17.07 12.01 9.50
C ALA A 71 17.98 12.31 8.32
N ARG A 72 18.87 13.29 8.53
CA ARG A 72 19.94 13.57 7.58
C ARG A 72 20.85 12.34 7.45
N ASN A 73 21.20 12.03 6.20
CA ASN A 73 22.02 10.90 5.77
C ASN A 73 21.34 9.53 5.88
N GLU A 74 20.00 9.48 5.91
CA GLU A 74 19.23 8.23 5.87
C GLU A 74 18.66 7.93 4.49
N TYR A 75 18.35 6.65 4.27
CA TYR A 75 17.58 6.16 3.15
C TYR A 75 16.23 5.71 3.67
N GLU A 76 15.16 6.40 3.27
CA GLU A 76 13.81 6.12 3.73
C GLU A 76 12.97 5.56 2.58
N PRO A 77 12.61 4.27 2.64
CA PRO A 77 11.78 3.63 1.63
C PRO A 77 10.29 3.67 1.96
N PHE A 78 9.47 3.71 0.91
CA PHE A 78 8.03 3.47 0.99
C PHE A 78 7.54 2.76 -0.27
N GLN A 79 6.31 2.26 -0.24
CA GLN A 79 5.69 1.59 -1.38
C GLN A 79 4.54 2.44 -1.93
N LEU A 80 4.65 2.86 -3.19
CA LEU A 80 3.54 3.41 -3.96
C LEU A 80 2.90 2.29 -4.77
N VAL A 81 1.59 2.09 -4.64
CA VAL A 81 0.89 0.98 -5.25
C VAL A 81 -0.16 1.48 -6.23
N LEU A 82 -0.12 0.93 -7.44
CA LEU A 82 -1.14 1.14 -8.46
C LEU A 82 -1.98 -0.13 -8.61
N ARG A 83 -3.30 0.00 -8.53
CA ARG A 83 -4.25 -1.07 -8.84
C ARG A 83 -5.21 -0.57 -9.92
N PRO A 84 -4.90 -0.82 -11.20
CA PRO A 84 -5.73 -0.32 -12.28
C PRO A 84 -6.99 -1.17 -12.44
N ASN A 85 -8.09 -0.52 -12.82
CA ASN A 85 -9.36 -1.19 -13.11
C ASN A 85 -9.36 -1.88 -14.49
N VAL A 86 -8.45 -1.47 -15.36
CA VAL A 86 -8.22 -1.97 -16.72
C VAL A 86 -6.74 -2.28 -16.93
N VAL A 87 -6.40 -2.99 -17.99
CA VAL A 87 -4.98 -3.20 -18.34
C VAL A 87 -4.36 -1.88 -18.81
N LEU A 88 -3.17 -1.57 -18.32
CA LEU A 88 -2.37 -0.42 -18.76
C LEU A 88 -1.05 -0.93 -19.37
N SER A 89 -0.60 -0.39 -20.50
CA SER A 89 0.54 -0.95 -21.24
C SER A 89 1.81 -0.09 -21.23
N ASN A 90 1.73 1.16 -20.79
CA ASN A 90 2.84 2.12 -20.88
C ASN A 90 2.90 3.03 -19.64
N VAL A 91 2.93 2.42 -18.46
CA VAL A 91 2.94 3.15 -17.18
C VAL A 91 4.37 3.54 -16.82
N THR A 92 4.58 4.82 -16.56
CA THR A 92 5.84 5.36 -16.06
C THR A 92 5.66 5.93 -14.66
N VAL A 93 6.62 5.66 -13.77
CA VAL A 93 6.66 6.23 -12.42
C VAL A 93 8.00 6.94 -12.26
N SER A 94 7.97 8.20 -11.82
CA SER A 94 9.16 9.02 -11.61
C SER A 94 8.94 9.95 -10.43
N VAL A 95 10.00 10.26 -9.71
CA VAL A 95 10.00 11.23 -8.61
C VAL A 95 10.67 12.51 -9.11
N SER A 96 10.02 13.66 -8.92
CA SER A 96 10.63 14.97 -9.18
C SER A 96 11.49 15.41 -8.00
N ASP A 97 12.21 16.52 -8.16
CA ASP A 97 12.87 17.19 -7.04
C ASP A 97 11.87 17.42 -5.89
N LEU A 98 12.25 17.05 -4.68
CA LEU A 98 11.46 17.30 -3.48
C LEU A 98 11.86 18.68 -2.95
N VAL A 99 10.94 19.62 -3.08
CA VAL A 99 11.15 21.02 -2.72
C VAL A 99 10.47 21.33 -1.40
N ARG A 100 11.18 22.04 -0.51
CA ARG A 100 10.56 22.51 0.73
C ARG A 100 9.46 23.53 0.41
N SER A 101 8.23 23.24 0.86
CA SER A 101 7.10 24.15 0.72
C SER A 101 7.39 25.50 1.40
N GLY A 102 7.13 26.60 0.69
CA GLY A 102 7.27 27.97 1.19
C GLY A 102 8.70 28.44 1.48
N ALA A 103 9.74 27.73 1.04
CA ALA A 103 11.13 28.09 1.29
C ALA A 103 11.84 28.67 0.04
N PRO A 104 12.97 29.38 0.21
CA PRO A 104 13.84 29.77 -0.91
C PRO A 104 14.31 28.53 -1.69
N PRO A 105 14.68 28.68 -2.98
CA PRO A 105 14.95 27.58 -3.92
C PRO A 105 16.13 26.64 -3.55
N ASN A 106 16.75 26.80 -2.39
CA ASN A 106 18.00 26.12 -2.03
C ASN A 106 17.80 24.91 -1.09
N ALA A 107 16.56 24.61 -0.68
CA ALA A 107 16.22 23.45 0.13
C ALA A 107 15.54 22.39 -0.74
N ILE A 108 16.35 21.70 -1.54
CA ILE A 108 15.93 20.70 -2.53
C ILE A 108 16.62 19.36 -2.22
N ILE A 109 15.85 18.27 -2.20
CA ILE A 109 16.38 16.91 -2.39
C ILE A 109 16.18 16.59 -3.86
N SER A 110 17.27 16.47 -4.61
CA SER A 110 17.18 16.22 -6.06
C SER A 110 16.55 14.87 -6.35
N ALA A 111 15.81 14.77 -7.45
CA ALA A 111 15.29 13.51 -7.99
C ALA A 111 16.36 12.42 -8.13
N THR A 112 17.64 12.79 -8.31
CA THR A 112 18.76 11.83 -8.37
C THR A 112 19.04 11.12 -7.04
N ASN A 113 18.54 11.65 -5.93
CA ASN A 113 18.58 11.00 -4.62
C ASN A 113 17.38 10.06 -4.40
N CYS A 114 16.50 9.91 -5.39
CA CYS A 114 15.35 9.01 -5.34
C CYS A 114 15.58 7.83 -6.28
N GLN A 115 15.33 6.62 -5.79
CA GLN A 115 15.31 5.40 -6.60
C GLN A 115 13.90 4.86 -6.67
N VAL A 116 13.48 4.39 -7.85
CA VAL A 116 12.22 3.67 -8.05
C VAL A 116 12.54 2.26 -8.53
N CYS A 117 12.04 1.27 -7.79
CA CYS A 117 12.12 -0.14 -8.16
C CYS A 117 10.71 -0.71 -8.35
N LEU A 118 10.53 -1.52 -9.38
CA LEU A 118 9.36 -2.37 -9.55
C LEU A 118 9.45 -3.55 -8.57
N VAL A 119 8.37 -3.79 -7.83
CA VAL A 119 8.22 -4.98 -6.99
C VAL A 119 7.56 -6.09 -7.81
N ASP A 120 8.27 -7.19 -8.07
CA ASP A 120 7.70 -8.35 -8.76
C ASP A 120 7.19 -9.40 -7.76
N TYR A 121 6.48 -10.41 -8.26
CA TYR A 121 5.87 -11.46 -7.46
C TYR A 121 6.44 -12.84 -7.76
N VAL A 122 6.87 -13.54 -6.72
CA VAL A 122 7.33 -14.94 -6.80
C VAL A 122 6.26 -15.87 -6.27
N PRO A 123 5.90 -16.96 -6.99
CA PRO A 123 4.96 -17.94 -6.49
C PRO A 123 5.62 -18.80 -5.41
N VAL A 124 5.04 -18.80 -4.22
CA VAL A 124 5.41 -19.68 -3.10
C VAL A 124 4.30 -20.71 -2.93
N THR A 125 4.63 -21.99 -3.02
CA THR A 125 3.65 -23.09 -2.95
C THR A 125 3.55 -23.72 -1.57
N GLU A 126 4.55 -23.53 -0.71
CA GLU A 126 4.63 -24.10 0.63
C GLU A 126 5.03 -23.02 1.63
N ALA A 127 4.27 -22.90 2.72
CA ALA A 127 4.62 -21.98 3.80
C ALA A 127 5.83 -22.54 4.58
N SER A 128 6.80 -21.68 4.87
CA SER A 128 8.00 -22.07 5.63
C SER A 128 7.75 -22.15 7.14
N ASP A 129 6.70 -21.49 7.64
CA ASP A 129 6.31 -21.46 9.05
C ASP A 129 4.80 -21.22 9.22
N GLU A 130 4.34 -21.07 10.46
CA GLU A 130 2.93 -20.84 10.81
C GLU A 130 2.41 -19.42 10.47
N PHE A 131 3.29 -18.49 10.11
CA PHE A 131 2.94 -17.11 9.72
C PHE A 131 2.91 -16.92 8.20
N GLY A 132 3.57 -17.80 7.45
CA GLY A 132 3.54 -17.86 6.00
C GLY A 132 2.25 -18.47 5.43
N ALA A 133 2.03 -18.26 4.14
CA ALA A 133 0.93 -18.85 3.40
C ALA A 133 1.35 -19.05 1.93
N PRO A 134 0.89 -20.09 1.24
CA PRO A 134 1.08 -20.18 -0.21
C PRO A 134 0.48 -18.95 -0.93
N GLY A 135 1.16 -18.45 -1.96
CA GLY A 135 0.69 -17.30 -2.74
C GLY A 135 1.79 -16.55 -3.49
N TRP A 136 1.46 -15.37 -4.01
CA TRP A 136 2.36 -14.50 -4.75
C TRP A 136 3.05 -13.51 -3.82
N TYR A 137 4.34 -13.72 -3.53
CA TYR A 137 5.10 -12.90 -2.60
C TYR A 137 5.82 -11.72 -3.30
N PRO A 138 5.67 -10.49 -2.79
CA PRO A 138 6.33 -9.29 -3.34
C PRO A 138 7.77 -9.20 -2.84
N ASP A 139 8.75 -9.69 -3.60
CA ASP A 139 10.15 -9.80 -3.09
C ASP A 139 11.22 -9.29 -4.07
N PRO A 140 11.21 -9.63 -5.38
CA PRO A 140 12.21 -9.10 -6.28
C PRO A 140 12.01 -7.60 -6.50
N LEU A 141 13.06 -6.83 -6.21
CA LEU A 141 13.15 -5.40 -6.51
C LEU A 141 13.98 -5.19 -7.77
N PHE A 142 13.33 -4.81 -8.86
CA PHE A 142 14.01 -4.47 -10.11
C PHE A 142 14.06 -2.95 -10.28
N PRO A 143 15.23 -2.34 -10.53
CA PRO A 143 15.29 -0.92 -10.89
C PRO A 143 14.35 -0.62 -12.06
N LEU A 144 13.52 0.43 -11.94
CA LEU A 144 12.60 0.81 -13.00
C LEU A 144 13.37 1.51 -14.14
N THR A 145 13.69 0.77 -15.19
CA THR A 145 14.49 1.28 -16.33
C THR A 145 13.65 1.81 -17.49
N GLY A 146 12.32 1.70 -17.43
CA GLY A 146 11.42 2.12 -18.49
C GLY A 146 9.94 1.90 -18.16
N PRO A 147 9.03 2.13 -19.12
CA PRO A 147 7.61 1.90 -18.93
C PRO A 147 7.29 0.43 -18.67
N VAL A 148 6.25 0.18 -17.87
CA VAL A 148 5.76 -1.16 -17.53
C VAL A 148 4.28 -1.33 -17.89
N ALA A 149 3.89 -2.59 -18.11
CA ALA A 149 2.49 -2.96 -18.26
C ALA A 149 1.92 -3.42 -16.91
N LEU A 150 0.72 -2.95 -16.57
CA LEU A 150 0.01 -3.30 -15.35
C LEU A 150 -1.25 -4.10 -15.69
N ALA A 151 -1.40 -5.27 -15.06
CA ALA A 151 -2.60 -6.06 -15.17
C ALA A 151 -3.77 -5.40 -14.41
N ALA A 152 -4.98 -5.59 -14.92
CA ALA A 152 -6.20 -5.12 -14.25
C ALA A 152 -6.40 -5.86 -12.92
N GLN A 153 -6.96 -5.15 -11.93
CA GLN A 153 -7.42 -5.69 -10.65
C GLN A 153 -6.34 -6.29 -9.74
N THR A 154 -5.06 -6.13 -10.06
CA THR A 154 -3.92 -6.54 -9.24
C THR A 154 -3.14 -5.35 -8.71
N ASN A 155 -2.61 -5.45 -7.50
CA ASN A 155 -1.70 -4.45 -6.94
C ASN A 155 -0.33 -4.56 -7.63
N GLN A 156 0.15 -3.47 -8.19
CA GLN A 156 1.54 -3.30 -8.61
C GLN A 156 2.24 -2.30 -7.68
N PRO A 157 3.10 -2.78 -6.76
CA PRO A 157 3.90 -1.91 -5.93
C PRO A 157 5.14 -1.40 -6.68
N PHE A 158 5.49 -0.16 -6.38
CA PHE A 158 6.74 0.49 -6.72
C PHE A 158 7.42 0.86 -5.41
N TRP A 159 8.58 0.28 -5.18
CA TRP A 159 9.41 0.58 -4.03
C TRP A 159 10.22 1.85 -4.31
N ILE A 160 9.93 2.92 -3.60
CA ILE A 160 10.59 4.21 -3.76
C ILE A 160 11.48 4.44 -2.55
N THR A 161 12.77 4.66 -2.77
CA THR A 161 13.74 4.98 -1.71
C THR A 161 14.24 6.40 -1.89
N VAL A 162 14.12 7.21 -0.84
CA VAL A 162 14.61 8.60 -0.81
C VAL A 162 15.86 8.67 0.05
N TYR A 163 16.97 9.11 -0.51
CA TYR A 163 18.15 9.51 0.25
C TYR A 163 18.05 10.97 0.68
N VAL A 164 18.20 11.23 1.97
CA VAL A 164 18.17 12.58 2.55
C VAL A 164 19.60 13.04 2.85
N PRO A 165 20.19 13.99 2.09
CA PRO A 165 21.59 14.41 2.26
C PRO A 165 21.86 15.39 3.42
#